data_AF-A0A3R8RYQ2-F1
#
_entry.id   AF-A0A3R8RYQ2-F1
#
_cell.length_a   1.000
_cell.length_b   1.000
_cell.length_c   1.000
_cell.angle_alpha   90.00
_cell.angle_beta   90.00
_cell.angle_gamma   90.00
#
_symmetry.space_group_name_H-M   'P 1'
#
loop_
_entity.id
_entity.type
_entity.pdbx_description
1 polymer ?
#
loop_
_entity_poly.entity_id
_entity_poly.type
_entity_poly.pdbx_seq_one_letter_code
_entity_poly.pdbx_strand_id
1 'polypeptide(L)'
;VSGPALTLRNPVYATERELLKLALQRPDLVSPAFDAYGIDEFTAPPYAAVRQAIMDAGGAEYGVQDSQDYLVRVREAAPDDAVRAMVTELAVEAIMRRAVDEVYAGTVLVQVRRRAVERRIQEIQGTLIRLGTGGDVAHLAAVQNEMWVLQQYDQALREHGAAAL
;
A
#
# COMPACT_ATOMS: atom_id res chain seq x y z
N VAL A 1 17.68 8.02 -14.92
CA VAL A 1 18.00 9.18 -14.03
C VAL A 1 17.41 8.84 -12.68
N SER A 2 18.22 8.46 -11.70
CA SER A 2 17.72 8.10 -10.36
C SER A 2 17.05 9.33 -9.73
N GLY A 3 15.75 9.22 -9.44
CA GLY A 3 15.02 10.22 -8.65
C GLY A 3 15.67 10.38 -7.26
N PRO A 4 15.54 11.55 -6.62
CA PRO A 4 16.54 12.03 -5.66
C PRO A 4 16.51 11.18 -4.38
N ALA A 5 17.70 10.83 -3.91
CA ALA A 5 17.97 10.17 -2.62
C ALA A 5 17.29 10.84 -1.40
N LEU A 6 16.73 12.05 -1.55
CA LEU A 6 15.92 12.74 -0.57
C LEU A 6 14.57 12.05 -0.31
N THR A 7 13.94 11.43 -1.33
CA THR A 7 12.67 10.70 -1.18
C THR A 7 12.85 9.43 -0.33
N LEU A 8 14.03 8.80 -0.38
CA LEU A 8 14.39 7.61 0.41
C LEU A 8 14.67 7.91 1.89
N ARG A 9 14.86 9.19 2.27
CA ARG A 9 14.97 9.58 3.69
C ARG A 9 13.62 9.62 4.39
N ASN A 10 12.50 9.64 3.64
CA ASN A 10 11.18 9.55 4.23
C ASN A 10 10.87 8.07 4.55
N PRO A 11 10.71 7.70 5.84
CA PRO A 11 10.45 6.31 6.22
C PRO A 11 9.11 5.78 5.69
N VAL A 12 8.15 6.65 5.40
CA VAL A 12 6.87 6.25 4.77
C VAL A 12 7.12 5.74 3.36
N TYR A 13 7.79 6.57 2.55
CA TYR A 13 8.14 6.24 1.17
C TYR A 13 9.10 5.06 1.07
N ALA A 14 10.01 4.90 2.04
CA ALA A 14 10.88 3.72 2.09
C ALA A 14 10.08 2.42 2.24
N THR A 15 9.08 2.37 3.13
CA THR A 15 8.24 1.17 3.30
C THR A 15 7.33 0.94 2.10
N GLU A 16 6.74 1.98 1.51
CA GLU A 16 5.92 1.87 0.29
C GLU A 16 6.75 1.29 -0.87
N ARG A 17 7.98 1.79 -1.06
CA ARG A 17 8.93 1.27 -2.03
C ARG A 17 9.21 -0.22 -1.78
N GLU A 18 9.49 -0.56 -0.53
CA GLU A 18 9.77 -1.94 -0.12
C GLU A 18 8.60 -2.87 -0.44
N LEU A 19 7.37 -2.44 -0.17
CA LEU A 19 6.17 -3.20 -0.48
C LEU A 19 6.00 -3.42 -1.98
N LEU A 20 6.26 -2.41 -2.81
CA LEU A 20 6.21 -2.55 -4.26
C LEU A 20 7.29 -3.49 -4.80
N LYS A 21 8.49 -3.48 -4.21
CA LYS A 21 9.53 -4.48 -4.55
C LYS A 21 9.05 -5.90 -4.22
N LEU A 22 8.45 -6.10 -3.06
CA LEU A 22 7.87 -7.40 -2.70
C LEU A 22 6.77 -7.82 -3.68
N ALA A 23 5.86 -6.93 -4.05
CA ALA A 23 4.77 -7.23 -4.98
C ALA A 23 5.25 -7.55 -6.42
N LEU A 24 6.37 -6.97 -6.85
CA LEU A 24 6.95 -7.22 -8.17
C LEU A 24 7.86 -8.45 -8.20
N GLN A 25 8.63 -8.68 -7.14
CA GLN A 25 9.67 -9.73 -7.10
C GLN A 25 9.20 -11.02 -6.43
N ARG A 26 8.32 -10.93 -5.44
CA ARG A 26 7.84 -12.02 -4.58
C ARG A 26 6.32 -11.91 -4.35
N PRO A 27 5.50 -11.89 -5.42
CA PRO A 27 4.04 -11.78 -5.30
C PRO A 27 3.44 -12.90 -4.41
N ASP A 28 4.09 -14.06 -4.38
CA ASP A 28 3.76 -15.21 -3.52
C ASP A 28 3.71 -14.88 -2.02
N LEU A 29 4.49 -13.90 -1.57
CA LEU A 29 4.59 -13.53 -0.16
C LEU A 29 3.63 -12.43 0.27
N VAL A 30 2.95 -11.78 -0.67
CA VAL A 30 2.10 -10.61 -0.39
C VAL A 30 0.68 -10.73 -0.92
N SER A 31 0.42 -11.59 -1.90
CA SER A 31 -0.93 -11.88 -2.38
C SER A 31 -1.65 -12.85 -1.41
N PRO A 32 -2.96 -12.71 -1.16
CA PRO A 32 -3.88 -11.73 -1.75
C PRO A 32 -3.90 -10.39 -1.02
N ALA A 33 -3.23 -10.27 0.13
CA ALA A 33 -3.33 -9.10 1.00
C ALA A 33 -2.99 -7.79 0.26
N PHE A 34 -1.88 -7.76 -0.50
CA PHE A 34 -1.47 -6.60 -1.30
C PHE A 34 -2.52 -6.15 -2.30
N ASP A 35 -3.24 -7.09 -2.91
CA ASP A 35 -4.23 -6.79 -3.95
C ASP A 35 -5.45 -6.05 -3.39
N ALA A 36 -5.72 -6.21 -2.09
CA ALA A 36 -6.73 -5.44 -1.36
C ALA A 36 -6.29 -4.01 -0.98
N TYR A 37 -5.06 -3.57 -1.30
CA TYR A 37 -4.59 -2.22 -1.00
C TYR A 37 -5.07 -1.24 -2.07
N GLY A 38 -5.69 -0.13 -1.63
CA GLY A 38 -6.02 0.99 -2.49
C GLY A 38 -4.78 1.74 -2.97
N ILE A 39 -4.92 2.50 -4.05
CA ILE A 39 -3.85 3.35 -4.59
C ILE A 39 -3.54 4.50 -3.62
N ASP A 40 -4.56 5.01 -2.95
CA ASP A 40 -4.46 6.10 -1.98
C ASP A 40 -3.64 5.72 -0.74
N GLU A 41 -3.42 4.42 -0.50
CA GLU A 41 -2.54 3.95 0.57
C GLU A 41 -1.06 4.21 0.27
N PHE A 42 -0.71 4.46 -0.99
CA PHE A 42 0.64 4.85 -1.43
C PHE A 42 0.70 6.37 -1.58
N THR A 43 1.38 7.03 -0.64
CA THR A 43 1.40 8.48 -0.52
C THR A 43 2.42 9.17 -1.43
N ALA A 44 3.42 8.45 -1.92
CA ALA A 44 4.31 8.96 -2.96
C ALA A 44 3.66 8.81 -4.35
N PRO A 45 3.46 9.89 -5.12
CA PRO A 45 2.83 9.80 -6.44
C PRO A 45 3.47 8.76 -7.39
N PRO A 46 4.80 8.61 -7.46
CA PRO A 46 5.41 7.56 -8.28
C PRO A 46 5.06 6.13 -7.84
N TYR A 47 4.88 5.90 -6.53
CA TYR A 47 4.56 4.58 -5.98
C TYR A 47 3.07 4.25 -6.14
N ALA A 48 2.19 5.25 -5.99
CA ALA A 48 0.79 5.12 -6.36
C ALA A 48 0.62 4.73 -7.84
N ALA A 49 1.39 5.34 -8.74
CA ALA A 49 1.36 5.01 -10.17
C ALA A 49 1.83 3.56 -10.46
N VAL A 50 2.86 3.08 -9.74
CA VAL A 50 3.29 1.67 -9.85
C VAL A 50 2.22 0.72 -9.28
N ARG A 51 1.60 1.05 -8.14
CA ARG A 51 0.51 0.25 -7.56
C ARG A 51 -0.66 0.12 -8.54
N GLN A 52 -1.04 1.21 -9.20
CA GLN A 52 -2.06 1.23 -10.25
C GLN A 52 -1.66 0.32 -11.42
N ALA A 53 -0.42 0.43 -11.92
CA ALA A 53 0.06 -0.44 -13.01
C ALA A 53 0.02 -1.94 -12.63
N ILE A 54 0.36 -2.29 -11.38
CA ILE A 54 0.22 -3.68 -10.89
C ILE A 54 -1.26 -4.10 -10.89
N MET A 55 -2.17 -3.22 -10.43
CA MET A 55 -3.60 -3.50 -10.42
C MET A 55 -4.14 -3.76 -11.84
N ASP A 56 -3.79 -2.90 -12.79
CA ASP A 56 -4.23 -3.00 -14.19
C ASP A 56 -3.67 -4.24 -14.91
N ALA A 57 -2.52 -4.72 -14.46
CA ALA A 57 -1.94 -5.97 -14.95
C ALA A 57 -2.60 -7.24 -14.37
N GLY A 58 -3.55 -7.11 -13.43
CA GLY A 58 -4.23 -8.24 -12.79
C GLY A 58 -3.78 -8.52 -11.35
N GLY A 59 -3.04 -7.60 -10.74
CA GLY A 59 -2.59 -7.71 -9.35
C GLY A 59 -1.37 -8.61 -9.17
N ALA A 60 -0.87 -8.66 -7.94
CA ALA A 60 0.15 -9.61 -7.51
C ALA A 60 -0.35 -11.06 -7.64
N GLU A 61 -1.66 -11.30 -7.48
CA GLU A 61 -2.28 -12.61 -7.75
C GLU A 61 -1.93 -13.16 -9.13
N TYR A 62 -1.96 -12.34 -10.18
CA TYR A 62 -1.51 -12.78 -11.52
C TYR A 62 -0.04 -13.19 -11.53
N GLY A 63 0.81 -12.46 -10.81
CA GLY A 63 2.23 -12.80 -10.65
C GLY A 63 2.51 -14.11 -9.92
N VAL A 64 1.59 -14.56 -9.06
CA VAL A 64 1.64 -15.90 -8.45
C VAL A 64 1.34 -16.99 -9.50
N GLN A 65 0.44 -16.71 -10.43
CA GLN A 65 0.01 -17.66 -11.47
C GLN A 65 1.03 -17.76 -12.61
N ASP A 66 1.50 -16.62 -13.13
CA ASP A 66 2.45 -16.54 -14.25
C ASP A 66 3.53 -15.48 -13.97
N SER A 67 4.58 -15.92 -13.28
CA SER A 67 5.71 -15.04 -12.93
C SER A 67 6.54 -14.59 -14.15
N GLN A 68 6.50 -15.31 -15.28
CA GLN A 68 7.29 -14.97 -16.46
C GLN A 68 6.64 -13.80 -17.23
N ASP A 69 5.33 -13.84 -17.41
CA ASP A 69 4.59 -12.78 -18.11
C ASP A 69 4.33 -11.56 -17.23
N TYR A 70 4.17 -11.75 -15.91
CA TYR A 70 3.73 -10.72 -14.99
C TYR A 70 4.48 -9.38 -15.10
N LEU A 71 5.83 -9.38 -15.07
CA LEU A 71 6.60 -8.14 -15.14
C LEU A 71 6.47 -7.43 -16.49
N VAL A 72 6.31 -8.18 -17.59
CA VAL A 72 6.04 -7.60 -18.91
C VAL A 72 4.70 -6.89 -18.87
N ARG A 73 3.68 -7.57 -18.36
CA ARG A 73 2.32 -7.08 -18.23
C ARG A 73 2.20 -5.83 -17.35
N VAL A 74 2.88 -5.80 -16.19
CA VAL A 74 2.95 -4.60 -15.34
C VAL A 74 3.62 -3.44 -16.07
N ARG A 75 4.70 -3.71 -16.82
CA ARG A 75 5.40 -2.67 -17.60
C ARG A 75 4.54 -2.17 -18.76
N GLU A 76 3.73 -3.00 -19.39
CA GLU A 76 2.81 -2.61 -20.46
C GLU A 76 1.63 -1.77 -19.95
N ALA A 77 1.15 -2.07 -18.74
CA ALA A 77 0.11 -1.30 -18.06
C ALA A 77 0.59 0.08 -17.56
N ALA A 78 1.90 0.32 -17.51
CA ALA A 78 2.45 1.60 -17.07
C ALA A 78 1.98 2.76 -17.99
N PRO A 79 1.44 3.87 -17.43
CA PRO A 79 0.83 4.94 -18.22
C PRO A 79 1.84 5.79 -19.00
N ASP A 80 3.11 5.79 -18.57
CA ASP A 80 4.20 6.53 -19.20
C ASP A 80 5.55 5.83 -18.97
N ASP A 81 6.59 6.35 -19.63
CA ASP A 81 7.94 5.79 -19.56
C ASP A 81 8.61 6.00 -18.19
N ALA A 82 8.18 6.99 -17.41
CA ALA A 82 8.72 7.21 -16.06
C ALA A 82 8.24 6.11 -15.10
N VAL A 83 6.95 5.76 -15.14
CA VAL A 83 6.40 4.63 -14.38
C VAL A 83 6.99 3.31 -14.87
N ARG A 84 7.13 3.13 -16.19
CA ARG A 84 7.76 1.93 -16.78
C ARG A 84 9.20 1.75 -16.30
N ALA A 85 9.97 2.83 -16.21
CA ALA A 85 11.32 2.83 -15.65
C ALA A 85 11.32 2.48 -14.16
N MET A 86 10.39 3.05 -13.38
CA MET A 86 10.25 2.75 -11.94
C MET A 86 9.90 1.28 -11.69
N VAL A 87 8.96 0.69 -12.45
CA VAL A 87 8.65 -0.75 -12.37
C VAL A 87 9.90 -1.58 -12.63
N THR A 88 10.65 -1.24 -13.68
CA THR A 88 11.88 -1.96 -14.05
C THR A 88 12.95 -1.86 -12.95
N GLU A 89 13.10 -0.69 -12.33
CA GLU A 89 14.00 -0.45 -11.20
C GLU A 89 13.60 -1.27 -9.97
N LEU A 90 12.33 -1.20 -9.57
CA LEU A 90 11.80 -1.91 -8.41
C LEU A 90 11.76 -3.43 -8.59
N ALA A 91 11.66 -3.92 -9.82
CA ALA A 91 11.68 -5.36 -10.10
C ALA A 91 13.06 -6.01 -9.88
N VAL A 92 14.14 -5.21 -9.78
CA VAL A 92 15.50 -5.75 -9.60
C VAL A 92 16.25 -5.14 -8.41
N GLU A 93 15.76 -4.03 -7.84
CA GLU A 93 16.36 -3.46 -6.65
C GLU A 93 16.32 -4.48 -5.50
N ALA A 94 17.46 -4.66 -4.83
CA ALA A 94 17.55 -5.56 -3.69
C ALA A 94 16.51 -5.19 -2.60
N ILE A 95 15.74 -6.19 -2.17
CA ILE A 95 14.92 -6.12 -0.96
C ILE A 95 15.86 -5.92 0.23
N MET A 96 15.49 -5.05 1.18
CA MET A 96 16.37 -4.62 2.29
C MET A 96 16.86 -5.80 3.13
N ARG A 97 16.08 -6.88 3.21
CA ARG A 97 16.42 -8.07 3.98
C ARG A 97 17.00 -9.16 3.09
N ARG A 98 18.12 -9.76 3.53
CA ARG A 98 18.78 -10.87 2.81
C ARG A 98 17.91 -12.12 2.69
N ALA A 99 17.12 -12.42 3.72
CA ALA A 99 16.14 -13.50 3.71
C ALA A 99 14.74 -12.89 3.68
N VAL A 100 14.10 -13.01 2.52
CA VAL A 100 12.73 -12.53 2.28
C VAL A 100 11.79 -13.69 2.55
N ASP A 101 11.07 -13.60 3.67
CA ASP A 101 10.12 -14.59 4.17
C ASP A 101 8.73 -13.97 4.39
N GLU A 102 7.72 -14.81 4.65
CA GLU A 102 6.33 -14.39 4.89
C GLU A 102 6.21 -13.44 6.09
N VAL A 103 7.00 -13.65 7.14
CA VAL A 103 7.01 -12.80 8.35
C VAL A 103 7.45 -11.38 8.00
N TYR A 104 8.52 -11.25 7.21
CA TYR A 104 9.02 -9.97 6.75
C TYR A 104 8.01 -9.28 5.82
N ALA A 105 7.49 -10.00 4.82
CA ALA A 105 6.52 -9.45 3.88
C ALA A 105 5.24 -8.98 4.61
N GLY A 106 4.73 -9.78 5.54
CA GLY A 106 3.60 -9.43 6.40
C GLY A 106 3.88 -8.19 7.26
N THR A 107 5.09 -8.04 7.79
CA THR A 107 5.48 -6.84 8.55
C THR A 107 5.42 -5.58 7.68
N VAL A 108 5.92 -5.64 6.44
CA VAL A 108 5.90 -4.51 5.50
C VAL A 108 4.46 -4.16 5.09
N LEU A 109 3.64 -5.16 4.78
CA LEU A 109 2.21 -5.00 4.49
C LEU A 109 1.49 -4.26 5.64
N VAL A 110 1.62 -4.76 6.87
CA VAL A 110 0.97 -4.16 8.05
C VAL A 110 1.42 -2.72 8.26
N GLN A 111 2.71 -2.41 8.07
CA GLN A 111 3.22 -1.05 8.24
C GLN A 111 2.59 -0.07 7.25
N VAL A 112 2.43 -0.44 5.98
CA VAL A 112 1.76 0.41 4.99
C VAL A 112 0.27 0.57 5.34
N ARG A 113 -0.42 -0.54 5.62
CA ARG A 113 -1.86 -0.53 5.95
C ARG A 113 -2.17 0.33 7.16
N ARG A 114 -1.40 0.16 8.24
CA ARG A 114 -1.60 0.93 9.48
C ARG A 114 -1.43 2.42 9.25
N ARG A 115 -0.45 2.85 8.46
CA ARG A 115 -0.29 4.28 8.13
C ARG A 115 -1.47 4.84 7.34
N ALA A 116 -2.03 4.05 6.42
CA ALA A 116 -3.24 4.44 5.69
C ALA A 116 -4.45 4.56 6.63
N VAL A 117 -4.64 3.58 7.53
CA VAL A 117 -5.72 3.58 8.53
C VAL A 117 -5.56 4.76 9.50
N GLU A 118 -4.36 5.01 10.02
CA GLU A 118 -4.06 6.13 10.92
C GLU A 118 -4.36 7.47 10.24
N ARG A 119 -3.98 7.65 8.97
CA ARG A 119 -4.33 8.85 8.18
C ARG A 119 -5.84 9.00 8.03
N ARG A 120 -6.54 7.92 7.69
CA ARG A 120 -8.01 7.94 7.53
C ARG A 120 -8.72 8.30 8.84
N ILE A 121 -8.25 7.76 9.97
CA ILE A 121 -8.72 8.15 11.31
C ILE A 121 -8.54 9.67 11.52
N GLN A 122 -7.37 10.24 11.21
CA GLN A 122 -7.15 11.69 11.36
C GLN A 122 -8.10 12.52 10.49
N GLU A 123 -8.36 12.10 9.25
CA GLU A 123 -9.32 12.76 8.34
C GLU A 123 -10.75 12.75 8.90
N ILE A 124 -11.20 11.61 9.41
CA ILE A 124 -12.54 11.45 9.99
C ILE A 124 -12.64 12.26 11.30
N GLN A 125 -11.58 12.32 12.12
CA GLN A 125 -11.54 13.17 13.31
C GLN A 125 -11.75 14.65 12.95
N GLY A 126 -11.03 15.13 11.93
CA GLY A 126 -11.23 16.49 11.42
C GLY A 126 -12.65 16.74 10.90
N THR A 127 -13.28 15.72 10.30
CA THR A 127 -14.67 15.79 9.84
C THR A 127 -15.66 15.85 11.00
N LEU A 128 -15.48 15.03 12.04
CA LEU A 128 -16.31 15.05 13.24
C LEU A 128 -16.27 16.40 13.95
N ILE A 129 -15.09 17.03 14.07
CA ILE A 129 -14.94 18.36 14.68
C ILE A 129 -15.76 19.41 13.92
N ARG A 130 -15.78 19.35 12.58
CA ARG A 130 -16.56 20.28 11.75
C ARG A 130 -18.07 20.01 11.79
N LEU A 131 -18.48 18.74 11.95
CA LEU A 131 -19.90 18.37 12.04
C LEU A 131 -20.51 18.66 13.41
N GLY A 132 -19.72 18.56 14.49
CA GLY A 132 -20.18 18.81 15.86
C GLY A 132 -20.69 20.23 16.11
N THR A 133 -20.40 21.19 15.22
CA THR A 133 -20.82 22.60 15.33
C THR A 133 -22.14 22.93 14.61
N GLY A 134 -22.96 21.92 14.26
CA GLY A 134 -24.30 22.13 13.70
C GLY A 134 -24.75 21.13 12.61
N GLY A 135 -24.08 19.99 12.49
CA GLY A 135 -24.38 18.97 11.48
C GLY A 135 -25.60 18.09 11.81
N ASP A 136 -26.07 17.37 10.79
CA ASP A 136 -27.15 16.38 10.90
C ASP A 136 -26.74 15.21 11.82
N VAL A 137 -27.66 14.79 12.70
CA VAL A 137 -27.43 13.75 13.71
C VAL A 137 -27.19 12.39 13.06
N ALA A 138 -27.91 12.07 11.97
CA ALA A 138 -27.74 10.79 11.28
C ALA A 138 -26.37 10.73 10.60
N HIS A 139 -25.96 11.82 9.95
CA HIS A 139 -24.62 11.92 9.36
C HIS A 139 -23.50 11.82 10.42
N LEU A 140 -23.66 12.49 11.57
CA LEU A 140 -22.70 12.39 12.68
C LEU A 140 -22.55 10.94 13.16
N ALA A 141 -23.66 10.22 13.37
CA ALA A 141 -23.64 8.83 13.82
C ALA A 141 -22.92 7.90 12.82
N ALA A 142 -23.12 8.10 11.52
CA ALA A 142 -22.44 7.33 10.48
C ALA A 142 -20.92 7.53 10.52
N VAL A 143 -20.46 8.79 10.63
CA VAL A 143 -19.02 9.12 10.70
C VAL A 143 -18.38 8.60 12.00
N GLN A 144 -19.12 8.62 13.12
CA GLN A 144 -18.66 8.01 14.38
C GLN A 144 -18.53 6.48 14.29
N ASN A 145 -19.44 5.82 13.57
CA ASN A 145 -19.35 4.38 13.35
C ASN A 145 -18.13 4.02 12.49
N GLU A 146 -17.90 4.75 11.39
CA GLU A 146 -16.71 4.57 10.53
C GLU A 146 -15.41 4.73 11.34
N MET A 147 -15.34 5.77 12.18
CA MET A 147 -14.22 5.98 13.10
C MET A 147 -13.96 4.76 13.99
N TRP A 148 -15.01 4.27 14.65
CA TRP A 148 -14.89 3.15 15.58
C TRP A 148 -14.41 1.88 14.86
N VAL A 149 -14.94 1.59 13.67
CA VAL A 149 -14.50 0.44 12.85
C VAL A 149 -13.02 0.54 12.51
N LEU A 150 -12.54 1.71 12.08
CA LEU A 150 -11.12 1.90 11.75
C LEU A 150 -10.20 1.81 12.97
N GLN A 151 -10.64 2.30 14.13
CA GLN A 151 -9.89 2.16 15.38
C GLN A 151 -9.74 0.69 15.79
N GLN A 152 -10.81 -0.10 15.65
CA GLN A 152 -10.74 -1.54 15.92
C GLN A 152 -9.85 -2.27 14.93
N TYR A 153 -9.88 -1.87 13.66
CA TYR A 153 -9.02 -2.44 12.64
C TYR A 153 -7.53 -2.14 12.90
N ASP A 154 -7.17 -0.90 13.22
CA ASP A 154 -5.79 -0.55 13.61
C ASP A 154 -5.33 -1.31 14.87
N GLN A 155 -6.22 -1.51 15.84
CA GLN A 155 -5.93 -2.34 17.00
C GLN A 155 -5.66 -3.80 16.62
N ALA A 156 -6.48 -4.40 15.77
CA ALA A 156 -6.27 -5.76 15.28
C ALA A 156 -4.94 -5.90 14.53
N LEU A 157 -4.57 -4.92 13.70
CA LEU A 157 -3.28 -4.89 13.00
C LEU A 157 -2.09 -4.79 13.96
N ARG A 158 -2.24 -4.14 15.11
CA ARG A 158 -1.19 -4.10 16.16
C ARG A 158 -1.05 -5.42 16.90
N GLU A 159 -2.16 -6.06 17.23
CA GLU A 159 -2.19 -7.28 18.05
C GLU A 159 -1.87 -8.55 17.25
N HIS A 160 -2.35 -8.62 16.03
CA HIS A 160 -2.31 -9.84 15.21
C HIS A 160 -1.44 -9.68 13.94
N GLY A 161 -0.97 -8.47 13.64
CA GLY A 161 -0.09 -8.22 12.50
C GLY A 161 -0.73 -8.65 11.19
N ALA A 162 -0.01 -9.44 10.39
CA ALA A 162 -0.46 -9.85 9.07
C ALA A 162 -1.70 -10.75 9.09
N ALA A 163 -1.99 -11.42 10.21
CA ALA A 163 -3.20 -12.24 10.35
C ALA A 163 -4.49 -11.41 10.46
N ALA A 164 -4.38 -10.08 10.64
CA ALA A 164 -5.50 -9.15 10.62
C ALA A 164 -5.69 -8.41 9.29
N LEU A 165 -4.85 -8.68 8.27
CA LEU A 165 -5.03 -8.15 6.91
C LEU A 165 -6.12 -8.93 6.17
#